data_AF-A0A2S9Q4M5-F1
#
_entry.id   AF-A0A2S9Q4M5-F1
#
_cell.length_a   1.000
_cell.length_b   1.000
_cell.length_c   1.000
_cell.angle_alpha   90.00
_cell.angle_beta   90.00
_cell.angle_gamma   90.00
#
_symmetry.space_group_name_H-M   'P 1'
#
loop_
_entity.id
_entity.type
_entity.pdbx_description
1 polymer ?
#
loop_
_entity_poly.entity_id
_entity_poly.type
_entity_poly.pdbx_seq_one_letter_code
_entity_poly.pdbx_strand_id
1 'polypeptide(L)'
;MAPSPRFLVRFSVVLFALAGLASCADRPGALMLHPVSISAGVGTPVNILVATTRQRSEIDKRDFTAKRNFGLSYEAYTISVPPNHVAGNIEWPKKPPGNPAVNFVVTSSAPLDQARFDAAVVKDTKGTGEVIVFVHGYNTNYQEAVYRVAQLEKDSGFPGAVVAFAWPSLGTLTGYVADRESTTYSRDYLETTLNGLARTPGVKRIHIIAHSMGNWLAVEALRQARIRGNSAFLPKLGEVFLMSPDIDIDVFRTQLDTIGKLNQPITVAISRDDRALGFSQRLAGDVPRVGNVLIDNKEAQQAIAHYGLRVIDMSDAKSLDSMNHSKFVGLLPSLHQMAKSDAAAARGNPISRTGLFVVNTAGTLLQTPLRLGEAIVGQ
;
A
#
# COMPACT_ATOMS: atom_id res chain seq x y z
N MET A 1 23.16 54.19 12.63
CA MET A 1 24.05 53.09 12.21
C MET A 1 23.32 52.26 11.17
N ALA A 2 23.72 52.38 9.90
CA ALA A 2 23.14 51.57 8.83
C ALA A 2 23.68 50.13 8.91
N PRO A 3 22.83 49.10 8.80
CA PRO A 3 23.30 47.71 8.84
C PRO A 3 24.23 47.43 7.66
N SER A 4 25.29 46.66 7.92
CA SER A 4 26.31 46.36 6.92
C SER A 4 25.72 45.55 5.75
N PRO A 5 26.20 45.75 4.51
CA PRO A 5 25.66 45.09 3.32
C PRO A 5 25.74 43.55 3.37
N ARG A 6 26.63 42.99 4.22
CA ARG A 6 26.73 41.55 4.47
C ARG A 6 25.60 40.99 5.35
N PHE A 7 24.96 41.82 6.17
CA PHE A 7 23.83 41.42 7.03
C PHE A 7 22.53 41.32 6.23
N LEU A 8 22.32 42.24 5.28
CA LEU A 8 21.16 42.25 4.37
C LEU A 8 21.18 41.06 3.41
N VAL A 9 22.34 40.65 2.89
CA VAL A 9 22.45 39.47 2.01
C VAL A 9 22.15 38.17 2.76
N ARG A 10 22.56 38.03 4.03
CA ARG A 10 22.26 36.83 4.83
C ARG A 10 20.78 36.72 5.23
N PHE A 11 20.10 37.84 5.49
CA PHE A 11 18.67 37.85 5.78
C PHE A 11 17.82 37.52 4.54
N SER A 12 18.22 38.00 3.36
CA SER A 12 17.53 37.70 2.10
C SER A 12 17.67 36.24 1.67
N VAL A 13 18.80 35.58 1.96
CA VAL A 13 18.99 34.14 1.68
C VAL A 13 18.15 33.27 2.62
N VAL A 14 17.96 33.67 3.88
CA VAL A 14 17.06 32.96 4.82
C VAL A 14 15.58 33.17 4.46
N LEU A 15 15.19 34.35 4.00
CA LEU A 15 13.82 34.62 3.54
C LEU A 15 13.47 33.87 2.23
N PHE A 16 14.42 33.77 1.28
CA PHE A 16 14.23 32.98 0.06
C PHE A 16 14.27 31.47 0.32
N ALA A 17 15.03 31.00 1.32
CA ALA A 17 15.02 29.59 1.73
C ALA A 17 13.70 29.20 2.43
N LEU A 18 13.03 30.12 3.13
CA LEU A 18 11.70 29.90 3.71
C LEU A 18 10.56 30.01 2.69
N ALA A 19 10.69 30.83 1.66
CA ALA A 19 9.71 30.90 0.56
C ALA A 19 9.74 29.68 -0.37
N GLY A 20 10.86 28.94 -0.42
CA GLY A 20 10.99 27.71 -1.20
C GLY A 20 10.37 26.45 -0.59
N LEU A 21 9.89 26.51 0.66
CA LEU A 21 9.26 25.38 1.36
C LEU A 21 7.72 25.37 1.26
N ALA A 22 7.14 26.34 0.55
CA ALA A 22 5.70 26.41 0.26
C ALA A 22 5.38 26.00 -1.18
N SER A 23 6.13 25.06 -1.77
CA SER A 23 5.59 24.24 -2.85
C SER A 23 4.58 23.27 -2.23
N CYS A 24 3.42 23.79 -1.86
CA CYS A 24 2.22 22.99 -1.74
C CYS A 24 1.96 22.45 -3.14
N ALA A 25 2.46 21.26 -3.47
CA ALA A 25 1.82 20.48 -4.50
C ALA A 25 0.35 20.37 -4.08
N ASP A 26 -0.58 20.95 -4.85
CA ASP A 26 -2.01 20.92 -4.55
C ASP A 26 -2.45 19.45 -4.50
N ARG A 27 -2.53 18.91 -3.29
CA ARG A 27 -3.01 17.54 -3.04
C ARG A 27 -4.51 17.50 -3.27
N PRO A 28 -5.06 16.37 -3.74
CA PRO A 28 -6.48 16.27 -4.03
C PRO A 28 -7.31 16.55 -2.76
N GLY A 29 -8.14 17.59 -2.82
CA GLY A 29 -9.12 17.92 -1.79
C GLY A 29 -10.38 17.06 -1.90
N ALA A 30 -11.28 17.17 -0.92
CA ALA A 30 -12.46 16.33 -0.81
C ALA A 30 -13.37 16.32 -2.05
N LEU A 31 -13.49 17.47 -2.72
CA LEU A 31 -14.24 17.64 -3.96
C LEU A 31 -13.81 16.69 -5.10
N MET A 32 -12.59 16.13 -5.05
CA MET A 32 -12.14 15.16 -6.05
C MET A 32 -12.86 13.82 -5.98
N LEU A 33 -13.50 13.50 -4.85
CA LEU A 33 -14.35 12.32 -4.73
C LEU A 33 -15.84 12.60 -4.98
N HIS A 34 -16.19 13.84 -5.33
CA HIS A 34 -17.59 14.18 -5.63
C HIS A 34 -17.92 13.73 -7.06
N PRO A 35 -19.00 12.95 -7.24
CA PRO A 35 -19.37 12.46 -8.57
C PRO A 35 -19.62 13.60 -9.56
N VAL A 36 -19.10 13.43 -10.78
CA VAL A 36 -19.44 14.28 -11.92
C VAL A 36 -20.16 13.45 -12.99
N SER A 37 -21.11 14.08 -13.67
CA SER A 37 -21.77 13.45 -14.81
C SER A 37 -20.83 13.40 -16.01
N ILE A 38 -20.77 12.25 -16.68
CA ILE A 38 -19.94 12.06 -17.88
C ILE A 38 -20.80 11.56 -19.03
N SER A 39 -20.45 11.94 -20.26
CA SER A 39 -21.06 11.36 -21.45
C SER A 39 -20.76 9.87 -21.54
N ALA A 40 -21.73 9.09 -22.02
CA ALA A 40 -21.55 7.65 -22.21
C ALA A 40 -20.34 7.36 -23.12
N GLY A 41 -19.54 6.37 -22.75
CA GLY A 41 -18.38 5.91 -23.54
C GLY A 41 -17.06 6.65 -23.28
N VAL A 42 -17.02 7.63 -22.37
CA VAL A 42 -15.74 8.26 -21.97
C VAL A 42 -15.08 7.47 -20.84
N GLY A 43 -13.83 7.06 -21.07
CA GLY A 43 -13.01 6.37 -20.08
C GLY A 43 -13.43 4.92 -19.79
N THR A 44 -12.68 4.25 -18.92
CA THR A 44 -13.00 2.92 -18.41
C THR A 44 -13.44 3.01 -16.95
N PRO A 45 -14.63 2.50 -16.58
CA PRO A 45 -15.06 2.49 -15.19
C PRO A 45 -14.29 1.45 -14.37
N VAL A 46 -13.90 1.83 -13.16
CA VAL A 46 -13.29 0.97 -12.14
C VAL A 46 -14.07 1.15 -10.84
N ASN A 47 -14.50 0.05 -10.22
CA ASN A 47 -15.31 0.08 -9.00
C ASN A 47 -14.41 -0.15 -7.79
N ILE A 48 -14.43 0.78 -6.84
CA ILE A 48 -13.62 0.71 -5.62
C ILE A 48 -14.53 0.57 -4.43
N LEU A 49 -14.29 -0.46 -3.63
CA LEU A 49 -14.93 -0.66 -2.35
C LEU A 49 -13.98 -0.23 -1.24
N VAL A 50 -14.46 0.60 -0.33
CA VAL A 50 -13.64 1.16 0.75
C VAL A 50 -14.20 0.69 2.08
N ALA A 51 -13.35 0.09 2.91
CA ALA A 51 -13.56 -0.08 4.34
C ALA A 51 -12.68 0.95 5.07
N THR A 52 -13.26 1.78 5.93
CA THR A 52 -12.51 2.87 6.55
C THR A 52 -12.82 3.06 8.04
N THR A 53 -11.76 3.37 8.80
CA THR A 53 -11.83 3.82 10.20
C THR A 53 -11.78 5.35 10.31
N ARG A 54 -11.98 6.05 9.19
CA ARG A 54 -12.04 7.52 9.14
C ARG A 54 -13.44 8.00 9.53
N GLN A 55 -13.50 9.09 10.28
CA GLN A 55 -14.75 9.76 10.63
C GLN A 55 -15.35 10.42 9.38
N ARG A 56 -16.60 10.09 9.08
CA ARG A 56 -17.41 10.77 8.07
C ARG A 56 -17.59 12.23 8.48
N SER A 57 -17.44 13.16 7.53
CA SER A 57 -17.50 14.59 7.81
C SER A 57 -18.91 15.00 8.29
N GLU A 58 -18.95 15.83 9.32
CA GLU A 58 -20.19 16.45 9.81
C GLU A 58 -20.64 17.63 8.93
N ILE A 59 -19.74 18.18 8.11
CA ILE A 59 -20.01 19.32 7.23
C ILE A 59 -20.64 18.83 5.91
N ASP A 60 -20.07 17.78 5.32
CA ASP A 60 -20.58 17.15 4.11
C ASP A 60 -20.48 15.64 4.25
N LYS A 61 -21.64 14.97 4.35
CA LYS A 61 -21.71 13.53 4.62
C LYS A 61 -21.15 12.68 3.48
N ARG A 62 -20.80 13.25 2.33
CA ARG A 62 -20.09 12.56 1.24
C ARG A 62 -18.59 12.38 1.52
N ASP A 63 -18.03 13.13 2.47
CA ASP A 63 -16.60 13.19 2.71
C ASP A 63 -16.17 12.42 3.96
N PHE A 64 -14.89 12.03 3.98
CA PHE A 64 -14.21 11.49 5.16
C PHE A 64 -13.06 12.40 5.61
N THR A 65 -12.93 12.56 6.91
CA THR A 65 -11.89 13.39 7.53
C THR A 65 -10.63 12.57 7.85
N ALA A 66 -9.62 13.20 8.42
CA ALA A 66 -8.47 12.51 9.02
C ALA A 66 -8.69 12.10 10.49
N LYS A 67 -9.88 12.31 11.05
CA LYS A 67 -10.20 11.87 12.42
C LYS A 67 -10.59 10.39 12.43
N ARG A 68 -10.44 9.77 13.60
CA ARG A 68 -10.82 8.38 13.85
C ARG A 68 -12.33 8.25 14.03
N ASN A 69 -12.90 7.19 13.47
CA ASN A 69 -14.26 6.73 13.73
C ASN A 69 -14.24 5.53 14.66
N PHE A 70 -15.12 5.50 15.66
CA PHE A 70 -15.38 4.28 16.43
C PHE A 70 -16.21 3.32 15.59
N GLY A 71 -15.53 2.41 14.90
CA GLY A 71 -16.15 1.45 13.98
C GLY A 71 -15.74 1.65 12.52
N LEU A 72 -16.17 0.69 11.69
CA LEU A 72 -15.97 0.73 10.25
C LEU A 72 -17.10 1.50 9.57
N SER A 73 -16.74 2.28 8.55
CA SER A 73 -17.66 2.80 7.54
C SER A 73 -17.31 2.19 6.19
N TYR A 74 -18.32 2.03 5.34
CA TYR A 74 -18.15 1.50 3.99
C TYR A 74 -18.64 2.50 2.94
N GLU A 75 -17.95 2.54 1.82
CA GLU A 75 -18.24 3.44 0.70
C GLU A 75 -17.89 2.72 -0.60
N ALA A 76 -18.69 2.92 -1.63
CA ALA A 76 -18.36 2.53 -3.00
C ALA A 76 -18.10 3.76 -3.85
N TYR A 77 -17.11 3.66 -4.73
CA TYR A 77 -16.83 4.65 -5.77
C TYR A 77 -16.78 3.98 -7.13
N THR A 78 -17.26 4.66 -8.17
CA THR A 78 -16.95 4.32 -9.56
C THR A 78 -16.08 5.43 -10.14
N ILE A 79 -14.84 5.09 -10.48
CA ILE A 79 -13.85 6.02 -11.05
C ILE A 79 -13.72 5.73 -12.54
N SER A 80 -13.90 6.76 -13.36
CA SER A 80 -13.54 6.74 -14.77
C SER A 80 -12.03 6.94 -14.91
N VAL A 81 -11.34 5.94 -15.45
CA VAL A 81 -9.95 6.02 -15.89
C VAL A 81 -9.92 6.56 -17.32
N PRO A 82 -9.12 7.60 -17.63
CA PRO A 82 -9.18 8.24 -18.92
C PRO A 82 -8.52 7.38 -20.01
N PRO A 83 -8.90 7.54 -21.30
CA PRO A 83 -8.34 6.76 -22.40
C PRO A 83 -6.83 6.93 -22.61
N ASN A 84 -6.27 8.07 -22.18
CA ASN A 84 -4.84 8.39 -22.27
C ASN A 84 -4.02 7.90 -21.06
N HIS A 85 -4.61 7.05 -20.20
CA HIS A 85 -3.96 6.59 -18.98
C HIS A 85 -2.63 5.88 -19.25
N VAL A 86 -1.60 6.26 -18.50
CA VAL A 86 -0.30 5.61 -18.51
C VAL A 86 -0.14 4.80 -17.23
N ALA A 87 0.18 3.51 -17.38
CA ALA A 87 0.37 2.60 -16.25
C ALA A 87 1.33 3.19 -15.22
N GLY A 88 0.91 3.15 -13.96
CA GLY A 88 1.64 3.69 -12.80
C GLY A 88 1.45 5.18 -12.53
N ASN A 89 0.82 5.92 -13.43
CA ASN A 89 0.42 7.31 -13.19
C ASN A 89 -1.02 7.41 -12.67
N ILE A 90 -1.30 8.48 -11.93
CA ILE A 90 -2.68 8.90 -11.68
C ILE A 90 -2.79 10.25 -12.38
N GLU A 91 -3.59 10.32 -13.43
CA GLU A 91 -3.83 11.57 -14.14
C GLU A 91 -4.77 12.47 -13.30
N TRP A 92 -4.17 13.20 -12.36
CA TRP A 92 -4.90 14.03 -11.41
C TRP A 92 -5.62 15.20 -12.10
N PRO A 93 -6.90 15.46 -11.75
CA PRO A 93 -7.55 16.71 -12.10
C PRO A 93 -6.86 17.88 -11.37
N LYS A 94 -6.44 18.91 -12.12
CA LYS A 94 -5.83 20.11 -11.54
C LYS A 94 -6.85 21.00 -10.81
N LYS A 95 -8.12 20.93 -11.21
CA LYS A 95 -9.24 21.66 -10.61
C LYS A 95 -10.50 20.80 -10.69
N PRO A 96 -11.41 20.86 -9.71
CA PRO A 96 -12.72 20.25 -9.82
C PRO A 96 -13.67 21.14 -10.66
N PRO A 97 -14.64 20.56 -11.41
CA PRO A 97 -14.75 19.13 -11.72
C PRO A 97 -13.61 18.67 -12.66
N GLY A 98 -13.14 17.43 -12.49
CA GLY A 98 -12.14 16.84 -13.37
C GLY A 98 -12.68 16.50 -14.77
N ASN A 99 -11.79 16.35 -15.75
CA ASN A 99 -12.17 15.96 -17.11
C ASN A 99 -11.91 14.45 -17.35
N PRO A 100 -12.94 13.61 -17.50
CA PRO A 100 -12.79 12.15 -17.66
C PRO A 100 -12.07 11.73 -18.95
N ALA A 101 -11.92 12.63 -19.92
CA ALA A 101 -11.15 12.34 -21.14
C ALA A 101 -9.63 12.32 -20.90
N VAL A 102 -9.16 12.96 -19.82
CA VAL A 102 -7.73 13.12 -19.51
C VAL A 102 -7.37 12.91 -18.05
N ASN A 103 -8.35 12.76 -17.15
CA ASN A 103 -8.16 12.62 -15.71
C ASN A 103 -8.90 11.41 -15.15
N PHE A 104 -8.42 10.93 -14.02
CA PHE A 104 -9.19 10.05 -13.14
C PHE A 104 -10.31 10.87 -12.49
N VAL A 105 -11.55 10.41 -12.62
CA VAL A 105 -12.73 11.18 -12.19
C VAL A 105 -13.76 10.28 -11.54
N VAL A 106 -14.26 10.65 -10.37
CA VAL A 106 -15.40 9.96 -9.75
C VAL A 106 -16.68 10.25 -10.53
N THR A 107 -17.38 9.19 -10.91
CA THR A 107 -18.66 9.24 -11.65
C THR A 107 -19.84 8.77 -10.81
N SER A 108 -19.58 8.03 -9.73
CA SER A 108 -20.57 7.62 -8.74
C SER A 108 -19.90 7.42 -7.39
N SER A 109 -20.62 7.72 -6.32
CA SER A 109 -20.26 7.37 -4.95
C SER A 109 -21.52 6.97 -4.17
N ALA A 110 -21.40 5.99 -3.27
CA ALA A 110 -22.52 5.53 -2.47
C ALA A 110 -22.06 4.98 -1.11
N PRO A 111 -22.63 5.48 0.01
CA PRO A 111 -22.36 4.90 1.32
C PRO A 111 -23.00 3.51 1.39
N LEU A 112 -22.26 2.56 1.97
CA LEU A 112 -22.71 1.18 2.12
C LEU A 112 -22.85 0.82 3.60
N ASP A 113 -23.81 -0.05 3.90
CA ASP A 113 -23.76 -0.87 5.11
C ASP A 113 -22.92 -2.13 4.86
N GLN A 114 -22.68 -2.92 5.92
CA GLN A 114 -21.92 -4.16 5.83
C GLN A 114 -22.47 -5.13 4.77
N ALA A 115 -23.78 -5.34 4.75
CA ALA A 115 -24.40 -6.33 3.86
C ALA A 115 -24.27 -5.93 2.39
N ARG A 116 -24.43 -4.64 2.08
CA ARG A 116 -24.24 -4.10 0.73
C ARG A 116 -22.77 -4.11 0.32
N PHE A 117 -21.86 -3.84 1.26
CA PHE A 117 -20.41 -3.99 1.03
C PHE A 117 -20.05 -5.43 0.67
N ASP A 118 -20.51 -6.40 1.45
CA ASP A 118 -20.26 -7.82 1.20
C ASP A 118 -20.84 -8.27 -0.15
N ALA A 119 -22.07 -7.86 -0.48
CA ALA A 119 -22.68 -8.15 -1.77
C ALA A 119 -21.90 -7.54 -2.95
N ALA A 120 -21.39 -6.31 -2.78
CA ALA A 120 -20.59 -5.65 -3.80
C ALA A 120 -19.24 -6.36 -3.99
N VAL A 121 -18.57 -6.79 -2.91
CA VAL A 121 -17.35 -7.60 -2.98
C VAL A 121 -17.60 -8.87 -3.80
N VAL A 122 -18.67 -9.61 -3.50
CA VAL A 122 -19.00 -10.85 -4.21
C VAL A 122 -19.21 -10.61 -5.69
N LYS A 123 -19.96 -9.55 -6.04
CA LYS A 123 -20.17 -9.13 -7.43
C LYS A 123 -18.85 -8.84 -8.13
N ASP A 124 -17.96 -8.08 -7.50
CA ASP A 124 -16.70 -7.63 -8.10
C ASP A 124 -15.65 -8.74 -8.15
N THR A 125 -15.81 -9.84 -7.40
CA THR A 125 -14.96 -11.04 -7.58
C THR A 125 -15.16 -11.70 -8.95
N LYS A 126 -16.23 -11.39 -9.68
CA LYS A 126 -16.53 -11.92 -11.03
C LYS A 126 -16.43 -13.46 -11.10
N GLY A 127 -16.85 -14.14 -10.02
CA GLY A 127 -16.85 -15.60 -9.89
C GLY A 127 -15.50 -16.24 -9.51
N THR A 128 -14.40 -15.47 -9.55
CA THR A 128 -13.08 -15.96 -9.11
C THR A 128 -13.06 -16.25 -7.61
N GLY A 129 -13.76 -15.43 -6.82
CA GLY A 129 -13.71 -15.42 -5.36
C GLY A 129 -12.43 -14.85 -4.79
N GLU A 130 -11.60 -14.22 -5.62
CA GLU A 130 -10.33 -13.60 -5.23
C GLU A 130 -10.57 -12.14 -4.79
N VAL A 131 -9.96 -11.73 -3.68
CA VAL A 131 -10.06 -10.35 -3.15
C VAL A 131 -8.66 -9.82 -2.82
N ILE A 132 -8.32 -8.62 -3.26
CA ILE A 132 -7.17 -7.86 -2.76
C ILE A 132 -7.66 -6.84 -1.73
N VAL A 133 -7.01 -6.78 -0.58
CA VAL A 133 -7.13 -5.67 0.38
C VAL A 133 -5.86 -4.82 0.30
N PHE A 134 -6.01 -3.58 -0.17
CA PHE A 134 -4.92 -2.62 -0.23
C PHE A 134 -4.92 -1.71 1.01
N VAL A 135 -3.77 -1.62 1.69
CA VAL A 135 -3.56 -0.77 2.87
C VAL A 135 -2.57 0.34 2.52
N HIS A 136 -3.03 1.59 2.49
CA HIS A 136 -2.19 2.72 2.11
C HIS A 136 -1.14 3.09 3.18
N GLY A 137 -0.21 3.96 2.79
CA GLY A 137 0.90 4.40 3.63
C GLY A 137 0.67 5.68 4.44
N TYR A 138 1.75 6.11 5.10
CA TYR A 138 1.89 7.38 5.80
C TYR A 138 1.65 8.58 4.88
N ASN A 139 1.23 9.73 5.44
CA ASN A 139 1.11 10.99 4.70
C ASN A 139 0.27 10.78 3.43
N THR A 140 -0.83 10.04 3.56
CA THR A 140 -1.78 9.74 2.46
C THR A 140 -3.17 10.20 2.89
N ASN A 141 -3.76 11.13 2.13
CA ASN A 141 -5.14 11.56 2.37
C ASN A 141 -6.13 10.53 1.81
N TYR A 142 -7.41 10.71 2.11
CA TYR A 142 -8.43 9.72 1.74
C TYR A 142 -8.58 9.60 0.20
N GLN A 143 -8.51 10.72 -0.50
CA GLN A 143 -8.64 10.80 -1.96
C GLN A 143 -7.50 10.04 -2.64
N GLU A 144 -6.26 10.24 -2.18
CA GLU A 144 -5.08 9.53 -2.66
C GLU A 144 -5.18 8.02 -2.42
N ALA A 145 -5.68 7.60 -1.26
CA ALA A 145 -5.90 6.19 -0.98
C ALA A 145 -6.89 5.56 -1.98
N VAL A 146 -8.03 6.21 -2.23
CA VAL A 146 -9.06 5.71 -3.16
C VAL A 146 -8.54 5.68 -4.61
N TYR A 147 -7.93 6.77 -5.08
CA TYR A 147 -7.41 6.86 -6.45
C TYR A 147 -6.25 5.89 -6.70
N ARG A 148 -5.39 5.65 -5.69
CA ARG A 148 -4.31 4.66 -5.80
C ARG A 148 -4.84 3.26 -5.98
N VAL A 149 -5.95 2.91 -5.31
CA VAL A 149 -6.59 1.60 -5.49
C VAL A 149 -7.23 1.48 -6.86
N ALA A 150 -7.83 2.55 -7.39
CA ALA A 150 -8.35 2.55 -8.76
C ALA A 150 -7.26 2.35 -9.81
N GLN A 151 -6.13 3.02 -9.65
CA GLN A 151 -4.96 2.75 -10.47
C GLN A 151 -4.51 1.29 -10.32
N LEU A 152 -4.39 0.78 -9.09
CA LEU A 152 -3.92 -0.57 -8.84
C LEU A 152 -4.80 -1.61 -9.54
N GLU A 153 -6.11 -1.50 -9.43
CA GLU A 153 -7.05 -2.39 -10.12
C GLU A 153 -6.90 -2.31 -11.63
N LYS A 154 -6.80 -1.09 -12.17
CA LYS A 154 -6.62 -0.87 -13.61
C LYS A 154 -5.31 -1.47 -14.14
N ASP A 155 -4.21 -1.22 -13.45
CA ASP A 155 -2.85 -1.55 -13.91
C ASP A 155 -2.47 -3.00 -13.67
N SER A 156 -3.00 -3.62 -12.60
CA SER A 156 -2.69 -5.01 -12.28
C SER A 156 -3.41 -6.02 -13.18
N GLY A 157 -4.56 -5.63 -13.77
CA GLY A 157 -5.44 -6.56 -14.47
C GLY A 157 -5.98 -7.69 -13.59
N PHE A 158 -6.04 -7.46 -12.27
CA PHE A 158 -6.52 -8.44 -11.31
C PHE A 158 -8.01 -8.76 -11.59
N PRO A 159 -8.39 -10.06 -11.71
CA PRO A 159 -9.73 -10.45 -12.13
C PRO A 159 -10.75 -10.53 -10.98
N GLY A 160 -10.31 -10.28 -9.74
CA GLY A 160 -11.14 -10.31 -8.54
C GLY A 160 -11.52 -8.91 -8.01
N ALA A 161 -12.07 -8.86 -6.80
CA ALA A 161 -12.45 -7.61 -6.16
C ALA A 161 -11.23 -6.91 -5.53
N VAL A 162 -11.18 -5.58 -5.59
CA VAL A 162 -10.16 -4.79 -4.91
C VAL A 162 -10.82 -3.89 -3.86
N VAL A 163 -10.39 -4.04 -2.62
CA VAL A 163 -10.88 -3.30 -1.47
C VAL A 163 -9.79 -2.38 -0.95
N ALA A 164 -10.09 -1.09 -0.80
CA ALA A 164 -9.24 -0.15 -0.09
C ALA A 164 -9.54 -0.23 1.42
N PHE A 165 -8.53 -0.53 2.24
CA PHE A 165 -8.61 -0.27 3.67
C PHE A 165 -7.98 1.09 3.99
N ALA A 166 -8.82 2.10 4.20
CA ALA A 166 -8.40 3.48 4.40
C ALA A 166 -8.39 3.85 5.89
N TRP A 167 -7.21 3.95 6.50
CA TRP A 167 -7.04 4.34 7.90
C TRP A 167 -6.80 5.86 8.04
N PRO A 168 -7.04 6.50 9.19
CA PRO A 168 -7.02 7.96 9.36
C PRO A 168 -5.60 8.54 9.45
N SER A 169 -4.85 8.47 8.34
CA SER A 169 -3.63 9.27 8.16
C SER A 169 -3.99 10.75 8.06
N LEU A 170 -3.21 11.61 8.73
CA LEU A 170 -3.34 13.06 8.65
C LEU A 170 -3.07 13.61 7.25
N GLY A 171 -2.35 12.86 6.41
CA GLY A 171 -1.97 13.35 5.09
C GLY A 171 -1.01 14.53 5.17
N THR A 172 -0.13 14.56 6.19
CA THR A 172 0.88 15.59 6.37
C THR A 172 2.24 15.00 6.71
N LEU A 173 3.32 15.68 6.29
CA LEU A 173 4.71 15.27 6.56
C LEU A 173 5.14 15.43 8.03
N THR A 174 4.40 16.18 8.82
CA THR A 174 4.63 16.34 10.27
C THR A 174 3.78 15.37 11.09
N GLY A 175 2.88 14.63 10.45
CA GLY A 175 1.90 13.75 11.10
C GLY A 175 2.43 12.39 11.54
N TYR A 176 3.72 12.10 11.36
CA TYR A 176 4.29 10.74 11.48
C TYR A 176 3.86 9.97 12.74
N VAL A 177 4.00 10.58 13.92
CA VAL A 177 3.64 9.93 15.19
C VAL A 177 2.13 9.72 15.29
N ALA A 178 1.33 10.71 14.91
CA ALA A 178 -0.13 10.59 14.92
C ALA A 178 -0.61 9.51 13.94
N ASP A 179 0.03 9.41 12.77
CA ASP A 179 -0.23 8.39 11.78
C ASP A 179 0.13 6.99 12.31
N ARG A 180 1.26 6.84 13.01
CA ARG A 180 1.62 5.59 13.70
C ARG A 180 0.55 5.17 14.70
N GLU A 181 0.09 6.09 15.54
CA GLU A 181 -1.01 5.83 16.47
C GLU A 181 -2.33 5.47 15.74
N SER A 182 -2.59 6.10 14.58
CA SER A 182 -3.79 5.82 13.77
C SER A 182 -3.72 4.47 13.07
N THR A 183 -2.53 4.01 12.69
CA THR A 183 -2.34 2.63 12.22
C THR A 183 -2.62 1.65 13.34
N THR A 184 -2.04 1.82 14.53
CA THR A 184 -2.30 0.94 15.68
C THR A 184 -3.79 0.94 16.07
N TYR A 185 -4.44 2.11 16.07
CA TYR A 185 -5.89 2.21 16.28
C TYR A 185 -6.70 1.36 15.27
N SER A 186 -6.24 1.28 14.03
CA SER A 186 -6.95 0.61 12.94
C SER A 186 -6.71 -0.90 12.87
N ARG A 187 -5.79 -1.45 13.69
CA ARG A 187 -5.38 -2.86 13.69
C ARG A 187 -6.57 -3.82 13.80
N ASP A 188 -7.40 -3.61 14.81
CA ASP A 188 -8.53 -4.50 15.11
C ASP A 188 -9.61 -4.42 14.01
N TYR A 189 -9.75 -3.24 13.40
CA TYR A 189 -10.70 -3.01 12.32
C TYR A 189 -10.23 -3.59 10.99
N LEU A 190 -8.91 -3.64 10.72
CA LEU A 190 -8.37 -4.38 9.58
C LEU A 190 -8.61 -5.89 9.77
N GLU A 191 -8.31 -6.45 10.95
CA GLU A 191 -8.63 -7.85 11.25
C GLU A 191 -10.13 -8.13 11.09
N THR A 192 -10.98 -7.23 11.57
CA THR A 192 -12.45 -7.33 11.42
C THR A 192 -12.88 -7.34 9.96
N THR A 193 -12.30 -6.45 9.14
CA THR A 193 -12.58 -6.38 7.69
C THR A 193 -12.17 -7.69 7.01
N LEU A 194 -10.96 -8.18 7.26
CA LEU A 194 -10.45 -9.43 6.69
C LEU A 194 -11.32 -10.64 7.10
N ASN A 195 -11.72 -10.70 8.37
CA ASN A 195 -12.63 -11.75 8.86
C ASN A 195 -14.04 -11.64 8.27
N GLY A 196 -14.55 -10.42 8.05
CA GLY A 196 -15.82 -10.17 7.37
C GLY A 196 -15.79 -10.73 5.95
N LEU A 197 -14.80 -10.29 5.15
CA LEU A 197 -14.55 -10.81 3.80
C LEU A 197 -14.43 -12.33 3.77
N ALA A 198 -13.72 -12.92 4.73
CA ALA A 198 -13.54 -14.36 4.79
C ALA A 198 -14.83 -15.14 5.08
N ARG A 199 -15.80 -14.52 5.77
CA ARG A 199 -17.11 -15.12 6.05
C ARG A 199 -18.12 -14.89 4.94
N THR A 200 -17.89 -13.91 4.08
CA THR A 200 -18.76 -13.60 2.94
C THR A 200 -18.79 -14.77 1.93
N PRO A 201 -19.96 -15.37 1.66
CA PRO A 201 -20.08 -16.45 0.68
C PRO A 201 -19.63 -15.99 -0.71
N GLY A 202 -18.80 -16.80 -1.37
CA GLY A 202 -18.22 -16.46 -2.67
C GLY A 202 -16.77 -15.96 -2.59
N VAL A 203 -16.34 -15.39 -1.46
CA VAL A 203 -14.92 -15.09 -1.22
C VAL A 203 -14.19 -16.39 -0.89
N LYS A 204 -13.16 -16.70 -1.67
CA LYS A 204 -12.36 -17.94 -1.58
C LYS A 204 -10.94 -17.67 -1.10
N ARG A 205 -10.36 -16.53 -1.48
CA ARG A 205 -8.97 -16.17 -1.15
C ARG A 205 -8.84 -14.65 -1.01
N ILE A 206 -8.03 -14.24 -0.04
CA ILE A 206 -7.80 -12.84 0.33
C ILE A 206 -6.30 -12.57 0.28
N HIS A 207 -5.91 -11.64 -0.58
CA HIS A 207 -4.56 -11.12 -0.73
C HIS A 207 -4.44 -9.79 0.01
N ILE A 208 -3.27 -9.50 0.56
CA ILE A 208 -2.98 -8.22 1.21
C ILE A 208 -1.84 -7.54 0.45
N ILE A 209 -2.05 -6.28 0.08
CA ILE A 209 -0.99 -5.40 -0.43
C ILE A 209 -0.92 -4.20 0.51
N ALA A 210 0.22 -3.97 1.13
CA ALA A 210 0.42 -2.85 2.02
C ALA A 210 1.61 -2.01 1.58
N HIS A 211 1.53 -0.69 1.79
CA HIS A 211 2.59 0.26 1.41
C HIS A 211 3.08 1.07 2.59
N SER A 212 4.39 1.32 2.68
CA SER A 212 5.00 2.19 3.69
C SER A 212 4.60 1.81 5.13
N MET A 213 4.08 2.76 5.91
CA MET A 213 3.54 2.55 7.25
C MET A 213 2.28 1.67 7.28
N GLY A 214 1.57 1.49 6.16
CA GLY A 214 0.49 0.51 6.05
C GLY A 214 0.96 -0.93 6.28
N ASN A 215 2.25 -1.20 6.05
CA ASN A 215 2.85 -2.50 6.36
C ASN A 215 2.85 -2.80 7.87
N TRP A 216 3.09 -1.78 8.71
CA TRP A 216 2.97 -1.94 10.17
C TRP A 216 1.59 -2.46 10.55
N LEU A 217 0.55 -1.82 10.00
CA LEU A 217 -0.84 -2.21 10.22
C LEU A 217 -1.14 -3.63 9.72
N ALA A 218 -0.70 -3.98 8.51
CA ALA A 218 -0.92 -5.31 7.94
C ALA A 218 -0.23 -6.41 8.76
N VAL A 219 1.03 -6.22 9.15
CA VAL A 219 1.80 -7.20 9.94
C VAL A 219 1.23 -7.31 11.36
N GLU A 220 0.84 -6.20 11.99
CA GLU A 220 0.18 -6.23 13.30
C GLU A 220 -1.17 -6.97 13.25
N ALA A 221 -1.95 -6.82 12.19
CA ALA A 221 -3.21 -7.56 12.02
C ALA A 221 -2.96 -9.08 11.86
N LEU A 222 -1.93 -9.47 11.10
CA LEU A 222 -1.52 -10.88 10.98
C LEU A 222 -1.03 -11.46 12.31
N ARG A 223 -0.19 -10.70 13.03
CA ARG A 223 0.31 -11.08 14.35
C ARG A 223 -0.84 -11.28 15.33
N GLN A 224 -1.77 -10.33 15.40
CA GLN A 224 -2.95 -10.42 16.26
C GLN A 224 -3.83 -11.61 15.91
N ALA A 225 -4.07 -11.86 14.63
CA ALA A 225 -4.86 -13.00 14.16
C ALA A 225 -4.25 -14.34 14.59
N ARG A 226 -2.92 -14.43 14.58
CA ARG A 226 -2.18 -15.61 15.03
C ARG A 226 -2.25 -15.81 16.54
N ILE A 227 -2.12 -14.73 17.32
CA ILE A 227 -2.33 -14.76 18.78
C ILE A 227 -3.76 -15.22 19.11
N ARG A 228 -4.76 -14.74 18.37
CA ARG A 228 -6.16 -15.10 18.57
C ARG A 228 -6.44 -16.57 18.24
N GLY A 229 -5.72 -17.14 17.27
CA GLY A 229 -5.78 -18.55 16.91
C GLY A 229 -7.04 -19.01 16.16
N ASN A 230 -8.05 -18.15 15.99
CA ASN A 230 -9.33 -18.50 15.36
C ASN A 230 -9.82 -17.49 14.29
N SER A 231 -8.94 -16.63 13.79
CA SER A 231 -9.30 -15.64 12.78
C SER A 231 -9.66 -16.30 11.45
N ALA A 232 -10.89 -16.08 11.00
CA ALA A 232 -11.52 -16.73 9.85
C ALA A 232 -10.81 -16.48 8.52
N PHE A 233 -10.04 -15.40 8.40
CA PHE A 233 -9.32 -15.08 7.16
C PHE A 233 -8.03 -15.88 6.98
N LEU A 234 -7.41 -16.40 8.05
CA LEU A 234 -6.11 -17.09 7.96
C LEU A 234 -6.14 -18.30 7.00
N PRO A 235 -7.17 -19.17 7.01
CA PRO A 235 -7.27 -20.27 6.04
C PRO A 235 -7.46 -19.82 4.59
N LYS A 236 -7.98 -18.60 4.37
CA LYS A 236 -8.19 -17.99 3.04
C LYS A 236 -7.08 -17.02 2.65
N LEU A 237 -6.06 -16.84 3.49
CA LEU A 237 -4.97 -15.91 3.23
C LEU A 237 -4.15 -16.39 2.02
N GLY A 238 -4.09 -15.57 0.99
CA GLY A 238 -3.24 -15.73 -0.18
C GLY A 238 -1.90 -15.01 0.02
N GLU A 239 -1.46 -14.33 -1.03
CA GLU A 239 -0.25 -13.50 -1.00
C GLU A 239 -0.35 -12.34 -0.01
N VAL A 240 0.77 -12.08 0.67
CA VAL A 240 0.99 -10.87 1.48
C VAL A 240 2.17 -10.13 0.88
N PHE A 241 1.89 -8.99 0.26
CA PHE A 241 2.89 -8.12 -0.34
C PHE A 241 3.12 -6.89 0.54
N LEU A 242 4.34 -6.78 1.07
CA LEU A 242 4.78 -5.67 1.88
C LEU A 242 5.70 -4.74 1.07
N MET A 243 5.18 -3.58 0.64
CA MET A 243 5.88 -2.67 -0.26
C MET A 243 6.54 -1.52 0.49
N SER A 244 7.87 -1.41 0.39
CA SER A 244 8.70 -0.44 1.11
C SER A 244 8.34 -0.33 2.61
N PRO A 245 8.47 -1.40 3.42
CA PRO A 245 7.91 -1.39 4.78
C PRO A 245 8.57 -0.38 5.73
N ASP A 246 7.77 0.52 6.29
CA ASP A 246 8.17 1.41 7.40
C ASP A 246 7.94 0.71 8.76
N ILE A 247 8.64 -0.40 8.93
CA ILE A 247 8.66 -1.21 10.16
C ILE A 247 10.11 -1.26 10.62
N ASP A 248 10.30 -1.07 11.92
CA ASP A 248 11.55 -1.38 12.60
C ASP A 248 11.95 -2.84 12.37
N ILE A 249 13.22 -3.10 12.05
CA ILE A 249 13.67 -4.46 11.70
C ILE A 249 13.54 -5.47 12.84
N ASP A 250 13.77 -5.06 14.08
CA ASP A 250 13.69 -5.95 15.25
C ASP A 250 12.24 -6.17 15.66
N VAL A 251 11.40 -5.13 15.53
CA VAL A 251 9.94 -5.32 15.65
C VAL A 251 9.45 -6.30 14.60
N PHE A 252 9.87 -6.16 13.34
CA PHE A 252 9.45 -7.07 12.28
C PHE A 252 9.86 -8.53 12.57
N ARG A 253 11.07 -8.77 13.07
CA ARG A 253 11.51 -10.11 13.49
C ARG A 253 10.61 -10.70 14.58
N THR A 254 10.37 -9.96 15.66
CA THR A 254 9.50 -10.45 16.75
C THR A 254 8.05 -10.63 16.31
N GLN A 255 7.57 -9.84 15.34
CA GLN A 255 6.28 -10.04 14.70
C GLN A 255 6.26 -11.34 13.90
N LEU A 256 7.29 -11.61 13.09
CA LEU A 256 7.41 -12.84 12.31
C LEU A 256 7.52 -14.09 13.20
N ASP A 257 8.23 -14.02 14.33
CA ASP A 257 8.28 -15.10 15.34
C ASP A 257 6.86 -15.46 15.83
N THR A 258 6.04 -14.44 16.07
CA THR A 258 4.64 -14.62 16.50
C THR A 258 3.75 -15.10 15.35
N ILE A 259 3.97 -14.60 14.13
CA ILE A 259 3.16 -14.95 12.96
C ILE A 259 3.43 -16.40 12.53
N GLY A 260 4.67 -16.86 12.65
CA GLY A 260 5.11 -18.18 12.19
C GLY A 260 4.93 -18.38 10.68
N LYS A 261 5.03 -19.63 10.22
CA LYS A 261 4.96 -19.97 8.79
C LYS A 261 3.54 -19.84 8.23
N LEU A 262 3.40 -19.07 7.16
CA LEU A 262 2.18 -18.96 6.35
C LEU A 262 2.20 -19.94 5.18
N ASN A 263 1.03 -20.19 4.58
CA ASN A 263 0.90 -21.08 3.43
C ASN A 263 1.59 -20.52 2.17
N GLN A 264 1.58 -19.20 2.00
CA GLN A 264 2.37 -18.48 1.00
C GLN A 264 3.43 -17.64 1.72
N PRO A 265 4.64 -17.50 1.14
CA PRO A 265 5.66 -16.65 1.72
C PRO A 265 5.21 -15.19 1.75
N ILE A 266 5.62 -14.45 2.79
CA ILE A 266 5.47 -13.00 2.79
C ILE A 266 6.46 -12.44 1.77
N THR A 267 5.95 -11.67 0.82
CA THR A 267 6.77 -10.96 -0.17
C THR A 267 7.08 -9.56 0.33
N VAL A 268 8.36 -9.20 0.41
CA VAL A 268 8.84 -7.92 0.93
C VAL A 268 9.62 -7.20 -0.17
N ALA A 269 9.10 -6.08 -0.67
CA ALA A 269 9.80 -5.24 -1.63
C ALA A 269 10.58 -4.14 -0.90
N ILE A 270 11.89 -4.07 -1.15
CA ILE A 270 12.83 -3.16 -0.50
C ILE A 270 13.52 -2.26 -1.53
N SER A 271 14.02 -1.11 -1.11
CA SER A 271 14.86 -0.23 -1.93
C SER A 271 15.79 0.57 -1.03
N ARG A 272 17.10 0.43 -1.19
CA ARG A 272 18.08 1.12 -0.33
C ARG A 272 18.07 2.63 -0.46
N ASP A 273 17.77 3.11 -1.66
CA ASP A 273 17.71 4.53 -2.01
C ASP A 273 16.32 5.14 -1.77
N ASP A 274 15.47 4.48 -0.96
CA ASP A 274 14.17 5.00 -0.54
C ASP A 274 14.34 6.17 0.45
N ARG A 275 14.10 7.38 -0.05
CA ARG A 275 14.34 8.61 0.70
C ARG A 275 13.25 8.88 1.74
N ALA A 276 12.04 8.39 1.52
CA ALA A 276 10.93 8.53 2.48
C ALA A 276 11.16 7.66 3.72
N LEU A 277 11.70 6.46 3.52
CA LEU A 277 12.11 5.61 4.64
C LEU A 277 13.33 6.17 5.38
N GLY A 278 14.28 6.79 4.68
CA GLY A 278 15.37 7.53 5.32
C GLY A 278 14.88 8.65 6.26
N PHE A 279 13.84 9.38 5.86
CA PHE A 279 13.19 10.37 6.74
C PHE A 279 12.47 9.72 7.94
N SER A 280 11.76 8.61 7.70
CA SER A 280 11.03 7.87 8.73
C SER A 280 11.99 7.28 9.78
N GLN A 281 13.12 6.73 9.34
CA GLN A 281 14.21 6.26 10.19
C GLN A 281 14.72 7.39 11.10
N ARG A 282 14.99 8.57 10.55
CA ARG A 282 15.43 9.74 11.32
C ARG A 282 14.40 10.19 12.36
N LEU A 283 13.12 10.21 12.02
CA LEU A 283 12.05 10.53 12.97
C LEU A 283 11.91 9.50 14.09
N ALA A 284 12.32 8.26 13.85
CA ALA A 284 12.24 7.17 14.80
C ALA A 284 13.55 6.88 15.55
N GLY A 285 14.46 7.86 15.62
CA GLY A 285 15.72 7.72 16.35
C GLY A 285 16.80 6.93 15.60
N ASP A 286 16.83 7.05 14.27
CA ASP A 286 17.80 6.43 13.37
C ASP A 286 17.79 4.89 13.32
N VAL A 287 16.68 4.28 13.75
CA VAL A 287 16.52 2.82 13.72
C VAL A 287 16.21 2.30 12.31
N PRO A 288 16.94 1.29 11.80
CA PRO A 288 16.75 0.77 10.44
C PRO A 288 15.32 0.32 10.13
N ARG A 289 14.87 0.57 8.89
CA ARG A 289 13.56 0.13 8.41
C ARG A 289 13.69 -1.06 7.48
N VAL A 290 12.76 -2.00 7.58
CA VAL A 290 12.71 -3.19 6.71
C VAL A 290 12.74 -2.81 5.23
N GLY A 291 12.10 -1.72 4.82
CA GLY A 291 12.04 -1.32 3.42
C GLY A 291 13.30 -0.69 2.83
N ASN A 292 14.28 -0.25 3.64
CA ASN A 292 15.51 0.40 3.16
C ASN A 292 16.80 -0.34 3.55
N VAL A 293 16.70 -1.57 4.05
CA VAL A 293 17.88 -2.37 4.40
C VAL A 293 18.69 -2.80 3.19
N LEU A 294 20.01 -2.90 3.38
CA LEU A 294 20.92 -3.54 2.43
C LEU A 294 21.03 -5.03 2.77
N ILE A 295 20.87 -5.90 1.77
CA ILE A 295 21.01 -7.35 1.89
C ILE A 295 22.34 -7.76 1.24
N ASP A 296 23.46 -7.54 1.92
CA ASP A 296 24.82 -7.82 1.44
C ASP A 296 25.60 -8.84 2.28
N ASN A 297 25.01 -9.30 3.38
CA ASN A 297 25.64 -10.18 4.35
C ASN A 297 24.88 -11.49 4.55
N LYS A 298 25.58 -12.48 5.15
CA LYS A 298 25.04 -13.83 5.34
C LYS A 298 23.91 -13.86 6.37
N GLU A 299 23.96 -13.00 7.38
CA GLU A 299 22.98 -12.91 8.45
C GLU A 299 21.61 -12.49 7.89
N ALA A 300 21.58 -11.52 6.99
CA ALA A 300 20.35 -11.09 6.31
C ALA A 300 19.79 -12.22 5.41
N GLN A 301 20.64 -12.92 4.67
CA GLN A 301 20.23 -14.06 3.84
C GLN A 301 19.69 -15.22 4.68
N GLN A 302 20.32 -15.52 5.81
CA GLN A 302 19.86 -16.52 6.77
C GLN A 302 18.52 -16.13 7.38
N ALA A 303 18.31 -14.85 7.72
CA ALA A 303 17.03 -14.37 8.21
C ALA A 303 15.92 -14.54 7.16
N ILE A 304 16.18 -14.19 5.89
CA ILE A 304 15.23 -14.40 4.79
C ILE A 304 14.85 -15.87 4.68
N ALA A 305 15.82 -16.79 4.74
CA ALA A 305 15.57 -18.22 4.68
C ALA A 305 14.83 -18.75 5.93
N HIS A 306 15.24 -18.30 7.12
CA HIS A 306 14.67 -18.71 8.41
C HIS A 306 13.16 -18.40 8.49
N TYR A 307 12.78 -17.17 8.11
CA TYR A 307 11.39 -16.74 8.11
C TYR A 307 10.62 -17.12 6.83
N GLY A 308 11.28 -17.72 5.84
CA GLY A 308 10.65 -18.09 4.57
C GLY A 308 10.12 -16.89 3.80
N LEU A 309 10.87 -15.79 3.76
CA LEU A 309 10.48 -14.57 3.05
C LEU A 309 10.84 -14.66 1.57
N ARG A 310 10.04 -13.97 0.74
CA ARG A 310 10.41 -13.60 -0.63
C ARG A 310 10.79 -12.13 -0.63
N VAL A 311 12.07 -11.80 -0.80
CA VAL A 311 12.52 -10.40 -0.82
C VAL A 311 12.77 -9.96 -2.24
N ILE A 312 12.18 -8.83 -2.64
CA ILE A 312 12.36 -8.21 -3.95
C ILE A 312 13.16 -6.90 -3.75
N ASP A 313 14.41 -6.89 -4.17
CA ASP A 313 15.24 -5.68 -4.16
C ASP A 313 14.97 -4.84 -5.40
N MET A 314 14.47 -3.63 -5.17
CA MET A 314 14.10 -2.64 -6.17
C MET A 314 15.09 -1.47 -6.24
N SER A 315 16.27 -1.60 -5.64
CA SER A 315 17.25 -0.51 -5.58
C SER A 315 17.59 0.04 -6.97
N ASP A 316 17.69 -0.82 -7.99
CA ASP A 316 18.00 -0.43 -9.37
C ASP A 316 16.77 -0.06 -10.21
N ALA A 317 15.56 -0.27 -9.68
CA ALA A 317 14.33 0.08 -10.39
C ALA A 317 14.11 1.60 -10.41
N LYS A 318 13.54 2.10 -11.49
CA LYS A 318 13.17 3.52 -11.61
C LYS A 318 11.92 3.82 -10.80
N SER A 319 11.89 4.98 -10.15
CA SER A 319 10.68 5.50 -9.50
C SER A 319 9.99 6.56 -10.35
N LEU A 320 8.67 6.66 -10.20
CA LEU A 320 7.86 7.75 -10.76
C LEU A 320 7.81 8.97 -9.82
N ASP A 321 8.17 8.80 -8.54
CA ASP A 321 8.24 9.86 -7.55
C ASP A 321 9.69 10.21 -7.17
N SER A 322 9.90 11.46 -6.75
CA SER A 322 11.22 11.99 -6.39
C SER A 322 11.79 11.43 -5.07
N MET A 323 10.99 10.69 -4.30
CA MET A 323 11.37 10.09 -3.02
C MET A 323 11.76 8.62 -3.17
N ASN A 324 11.68 8.05 -4.38
CA ASN A 324 11.93 6.63 -4.65
C ASN A 324 11.03 5.67 -3.83
N HIS A 325 9.88 6.15 -3.36
CA HIS A 325 9.04 5.40 -2.41
C HIS A 325 7.89 4.63 -3.06
N SER A 326 7.61 4.90 -4.34
CA SER A 326 6.51 4.30 -5.11
C SER A 326 7.02 3.36 -6.20
N LYS A 327 8.27 2.90 -6.14
CA LYS A 327 8.84 1.95 -7.11
C LYS A 327 7.97 0.69 -7.27
N PHE A 328 7.30 0.26 -6.20
CA PHE A 328 6.40 -0.89 -6.19
C PHE A 328 5.27 -0.81 -7.24
N VAL A 329 4.91 0.39 -7.70
CA VAL A 329 3.91 0.58 -8.76
C VAL A 329 4.32 -0.15 -10.04
N GLY A 330 5.63 -0.22 -10.35
CA GLY A 330 6.14 -1.02 -11.47
C GLY A 330 6.02 -2.53 -11.28
N LEU A 331 5.79 -3.02 -10.06
CA LEU A 331 5.58 -4.45 -9.79
C LEU A 331 4.14 -4.90 -9.97
N LEU A 332 3.16 -3.98 -10.02
CA LEU A 332 1.74 -4.33 -10.00
C LEU A 332 1.33 -5.37 -11.06
N PRO A 333 1.78 -5.28 -12.33
CA PRO A 333 1.48 -6.32 -13.33
C PRO A 333 2.06 -7.70 -12.95
N SER A 334 3.24 -7.72 -12.33
CA SER A 334 3.96 -8.93 -11.93
C SER A 334 3.37 -9.58 -10.67
N LEU A 335 2.75 -8.81 -9.75
CA LEU A 335 2.16 -9.36 -8.52
C LEU A 335 1.08 -10.40 -8.82
N HIS A 336 0.24 -10.12 -9.81
CA HIS A 336 -0.80 -11.06 -10.24
C HIS A 336 -0.22 -12.34 -10.84
N GLN A 337 0.84 -12.20 -11.64
CA GLN A 337 1.53 -13.36 -12.20
C GLN A 337 2.18 -14.21 -11.11
N MET A 338 2.79 -13.59 -10.10
CA MET A 338 3.34 -14.28 -8.93
C MET A 338 2.27 -15.02 -8.14
N ALA A 339 1.14 -14.37 -7.84
CA ALA A 339 0.02 -15.02 -7.14
C ALA A 339 -0.51 -16.25 -7.92
N LYS A 340 -0.62 -16.14 -9.25
CA LYS A 340 -1.01 -17.26 -10.12
C LYS A 340 0.02 -18.39 -10.13
N SER A 341 1.31 -18.07 -10.24
CA SER A 341 2.36 -19.09 -10.22
C SER A 341 2.41 -19.81 -8.89
N ASP A 342 2.20 -19.10 -7.78
CA ASP A 342 2.23 -19.66 -6.44
C ASP A 342 1.03 -20.56 -6.16
N ALA A 343 -0.16 -20.17 -6.60
CA ALA A 343 -1.34 -21.03 -6.55
C ALA A 343 -1.17 -22.30 -7.39
N ALA A 344 -0.50 -22.23 -8.54
CA ALA A 344 -0.17 -23.39 -9.36
C ALA A 344 0.89 -24.29 -8.69
N ALA A 345 1.96 -23.68 -8.20
CA ALA A 345 3.08 -24.37 -7.58
C ALA A 345 2.73 -24.95 -6.20
N ALA A 346 1.72 -24.46 -5.49
CA ALA A 346 1.26 -25.02 -4.20
C ALA A 346 0.83 -26.49 -4.32
N ARG A 347 0.72 -27.00 -5.55
CA ARG A 347 0.57 -28.41 -5.90
C ARG A 347 1.92 -29.16 -6.09
N GLY A 348 3.05 -28.54 -5.78
CA GLY A 348 4.43 -29.03 -5.93
C GLY A 348 5.40 -28.49 -4.84
N ASN A 349 6.72 -28.61 -5.02
CA ASN A 349 7.73 -28.37 -3.97
C ASN A 349 7.82 -26.88 -3.52
N PRO A 350 7.70 -26.53 -2.22
CA PRO A 350 7.61 -25.14 -1.74
C PRO A 350 8.90 -24.31 -1.81
N ILE A 351 10.08 -24.94 -1.87
CA ILE A 351 11.39 -24.31 -1.61
C ILE A 351 11.77 -23.25 -2.68
N SER A 352 11.20 -23.29 -3.88
CA SER A 352 11.59 -22.38 -4.98
C SER A 352 11.03 -20.95 -4.89
N ARG A 353 10.29 -20.59 -3.84
CA ARG A 353 9.54 -19.33 -3.75
C ARG A 353 10.09 -18.31 -2.77
N THR A 354 10.97 -18.74 -1.88
CA THR A 354 11.62 -17.91 -0.86
C THR A 354 13.03 -17.55 -1.29
N GLY A 355 13.55 -16.43 -0.81
CA GLY A 355 14.88 -15.95 -1.18
C GLY A 355 14.88 -14.50 -1.61
N LEU A 356 16.05 -14.04 -2.05
CA LEU A 356 16.27 -12.70 -2.60
C LEU A 356 16.11 -12.73 -4.12
N PHE A 357 15.41 -11.74 -4.65
CA PHE A 357 15.17 -11.49 -6.07
C PHE A 357 15.51 -10.02 -6.34
N VAL A 358 16.06 -9.70 -7.52
CA VAL A 358 16.49 -8.34 -7.86
C VAL A 358 15.70 -7.84 -9.06
N VAL A 359 15.25 -6.59 -9.03
CA VAL A 359 14.58 -5.95 -10.16
C VAL A 359 15.58 -5.08 -10.90
N ASN A 360 15.74 -5.33 -12.20
CA ASN A 360 16.61 -4.52 -13.03
C ASN A 360 15.99 -3.15 -13.36
N THR A 361 16.76 -2.30 -14.04
CA THR A 361 16.32 -0.96 -14.46
C THR A 361 15.12 -0.95 -15.40
N ALA A 362 14.81 -2.08 -16.06
CA ALA A 362 13.64 -2.27 -16.92
C ALA A 362 12.39 -2.76 -16.16
N GLY A 363 12.49 -2.99 -14.85
CA GLY A 363 11.38 -3.50 -14.04
C GLY A 363 11.21 -5.03 -14.10
N THR A 364 12.14 -5.74 -14.73
CA THR A 364 12.09 -7.21 -14.85
C THR A 364 12.65 -7.85 -13.58
N LEU A 365 11.90 -8.80 -13.02
CA LEU A 365 12.36 -9.62 -11.90
C LEU A 365 13.44 -10.60 -12.37
N LEU A 366 14.64 -10.47 -11.81
CA LEU A 366 15.74 -11.39 -11.98
C LEU A 366 15.83 -12.29 -10.74
N GLN A 367 15.90 -13.59 -10.95
CA GLN A 367 16.23 -14.52 -9.88
C GLN A 367 17.73 -14.41 -9.57
N THR A 368 18.08 -14.00 -8.35
CA THR A 368 19.44 -14.22 -7.85
C THR A 368 19.60 -15.72 -7.56
N PRO A 369 20.63 -16.40 -8.08
CA PRO A 369 20.83 -17.81 -7.81
C PRO A 369 21.23 -18.01 -6.35
N LEU A 370 20.25 -18.25 -5.47
CA LEU A 370 20.50 -18.79 -4.15
C LEU A 370 20.84 -20.28 -4.30
N ARG A 371 22.10 -20.59 -4.61
CA ARG A 371 22.65 -21.93 -4.36
C ARG A 371 22.83 -22.09 -2.85
N LEU A 372 21.75 -22.42 -2.13
CA LEU A 372 21.81 -22.82 -0.72
C LEU A 372 22.53 -24.18 -0.50
N GLY A 373 22.93 -24.87 -1.57
CA GLY A 373 23.45 -26.25 -1.51
C GLY A 373 24.96 -26.42 -1.28
N GLU A 374 25.78 -25.38 -1.40
CA GLU A 374 27.24 -25.53 -1.28
C GLU A 374 27.77 -25.30 0.15
N ALA A 375 26.92 -24.89 1.11
CA ALA A 375 27.32 -24.66 2.50
C ALA A 375 27.14 -25.87 3.44
N ILE A 376 26.64 -27.01 2.95
CA ILE A 376 26.37 -28.22 3.77
C ILE A 376 27.26 -29.42 3.42
N VAL A 377 28.05 -29.37 2.33
CA VAL A 377 28.96 -30.48 1.92
C VAL A 377 30.43 -30.12 2.13
N GLY A 378 30.72 -29.22 3.07
CA GLY A 378 32.06 -28.68 3.29
C GLY A 378 32.53 -28.74 4.74
N GLN A 379 32.30 -29.85 5.44
CA GLN A 379 33.16 -30.37 6.53
C GLN A 379 33.05 -31.90 6.59
#